data_AF-A0A951TIU6-F1
#
_entry.id   AF-A0A951TIU6-F1
#
_cell.length_a   1.000
_cell.length_b   1.000
_cell.length_c   1.000
_cell.angle_alpha   90.00
_cell.angle_beta   90.00
_cell.angle_gamma   90.00
#
_symmetry.space_group_name_H-M   'P 1'
#
loop_
_entity.id
_entity.type
_entity.pdbx_description
1 polymer ?
#
loop_
_entity_poly.entity_id
_entity_poly.type
_entity_poly.pdbx_seq_one_letter_code
_entity_poly.pdbx_strand_id
1 'polypeptide(L)' 'MRKSGEIFNINGIESNITPHKKLDVTATKEDGTEIKFQAIARLDSDVEIAYYQNDGILQYVLRQFMDN' A
#
# COMPACT_ATOMS: atom_id res chain seq x y z
N MET A 1 -10.19 -15.92 22.74
CA MET A 1 -9.50 -14.91 21.89
C MET A 1 -10.56 -14.06 21.21
N ARG A 2 -10.70 -12.77 21.53
CA ARG A 2 -11.61 -11.87 20.78
C ARG A 2 -10.95 -11.59 19.43
N LYS A 3 -11.51 -12.14 18.36
CA LYS A 3 -11.22 -11.70 16.99
C LYS A 3 -12.14 -10.49 16.78
N SER A 4 -11.60 -9.28 16.75
CA SER A 4 -12.35 -8.12 16.27
C SER A 4 -12.13 -8.04 14.76
N GLY A 5 -13.16 -8.33 13.99
CA GLY A 5 -13.17 -8.32 12.53
C GLY A 5 -13.49 -6.94 11.98
N GLU A 6 -12.52 -6.04 11.97
CA GLU A 6 -12.63 -4.77 11.24
C GLU A 6 -12.09 -4.96 9.83
N ILE A 7 -12.79 -4.45 8.82
CA ILE A 7 -12.37 -4.47 7.42
C ILE A 7 -11.80 -3.09 7.08
N PHE A 8 -10.59 -3.05 6.53
CA PHE A 8 -9.96 -1.81 6.09
C PHE A 8 -9.89 -1.79 4.57
N ASN A 9 -10.50 -0.77 3.97
CA ASN A 9 -10.36 -0.48 2.55
C ASN A 9 -9.39 0.69 2.37
N ILE A 10 -8.36 0.49 1.55
CA ILE A 10 -7.27 1.46 1.32
C ILE A 10 -7.33 1.86 -0.15
N ASN A 11 -7.62 3.14 -0.40
CA ASN A 11 -7.84 3.65 -1.74
C ASN A 11 -6.69 4.57 -2.17
N GLY A 12 -6.41 4.59 -3.48
CA GLY A 12 -5.48 5.55 -4.09
C GLY A 12 -4.02 5.11 -4.08
N ILE A 13 -3.75 3.83 -3.81
CA ILE A 13 -2.38 3.27 -3.90
C ILE A 13 -2.02 2.89 -5.35
N GLU A 14 -3.01 2.56 -6.19
CA GLU A 14 -2.78 1.98 -7.52
C GLU A 14 -2.22 2.95 -8.57
N SER A 15 -2.37 4.26 -8.38
CA SER A 15 -1.99 5.27 -9.38
C SER A 15 -1.13 6.37 -8.79
N ASN A 16 -0.17 6.91 -9.54
CA ASN A 16 0.66 8.05 -9.14
C ASN A 16 1.24 7.90 -7.73
N ILE A 17 1.91 6.78 -7.45
CA ILE A 17 2.52 6.55 -6.15
C ILE A 17 3.78 7.42 -6.03
N THR A 18 3.83 8.23 -4.99
CA THR A 18 4.93 9.13 -4.68
C THR A 18 5.41 8.87 -3.26
N PRO A 19 6.63 9.29 -2.88
CA PRO A 19 7.08 9.10 -1.52
C PRO A 19 6.13 9.76 -0.52
N HIS A 20 5.88 9.09 0.61
CA HIS A 20 4.96 9.55 1.66
C HIS A 20 3.53 9.89 1.19
N LYS A 21 3.05 9.25 0.13
CA LYS A 21 1.71 9.51 -0.40
C LYS A 21 0.64 9.32 0.68
N LYS A 22 -0.29 10.27 0.78
CA LYS A 22 -1.48 10.13 1.62
C LYS A 22 -2.50 9.23 0.92
N LEU A 23 -2.98 8.23 1.64
CA LEU A 23 -4.00 7.28 1.21
C LEU A 23 -5.26 7.47 2.04
N ASP A 24 -6.41 7.33 1.40
CA ASP A 24 -7.69 7.35 2.09
C ASP A 24 -8.01 5.94 2.58
N VAL A 25 -8.31 5.82 3.87
CA VAL A 25 -8.64 4.56 4.53
C VAL A 25 -10.06 4.64 5.06
N THR A 26 -10.85 3.61 4.75
CA THR A 26 -12.18 3.39 5.34
C THR A 26 -12.12 2.13 6.18
N ALA A 27 -12.26 2.27 7.49
CA ALA A 27 -12.37 1.16 8.43
C ALA A 27 -13.86 0.89 8.72
N THR A 28 -14.32 -0.30 8.41
CA THR A 28 -15.67 -0.77 8.68
C THR A 28 -15.64 -1.72 9.86
N LYS A 29 -16.32 -1.35 10.95
CA LYS A 29 -16.48 -2.18 12.15
C LYS A 29 -17.49 -3.31 11.91
N GLU A 30 -17.49 -4.30 12.78
CA GLU A 30 -18.47 -5.40 12.74
C GLU A 30 -19.93 -4.92 12.84
N ASP A 31 -20.17 -3.79 13.48
CA ASP A 31 -21.49 -3.17 13.60
C ASP A 31 -21.90 -2.36 12.36
N GLY A 32 -21.05 -2.33 11.32
CA GLY A 32 -21.26 -1.57 10.09
C GLY A 32 -20.85 -0.09 10.18
N THR A 33 -20.37 0.39 11.34
CA THR A 33 -19.88 1.76 11.48
C THR A 33 -18.63 1.95 10.64
N GLU A 34 -18.64 2.98 9.78
CA GLU A 34 -17.48 3.39 8.99
C GLU A 34 -16.71 4.53 9.65
N ILE A 35 -15.39 4.41 9.67
CA ILE A 35 -14.47 5.46 10.07
C ILE A 35 -13.55 5.76 8.88
N LYS A 36 -13.56 7.02 8.43
CA LYS A 36 -12.71 7.49 7.33
C LYS A 36 -11.58 8.32 7.87
N PHE A 37 -10.35 8.00 7.48
CA PHE A 37 -9.16 8.73 7.87
C PHE A 37 -8.07 8.62 6.79
N GLN A 38 -7.05 9.48 6.91
CA GLN A 38 -5.90 9.44 6.00
C GLN A 38 -4.72 8.74 6.66
N ALA A 39 -4.01 7.93 5.89
CA ALA A 39 -2.75 7.27 6.29
C ALA A 39 -1.62 7.66 5.33
N ILE A 40 -0.37 7.59 5.79
CA ILE A 40 0.81 7.84 4.96
C ILE A 40 1.36 6.50 4.50
N ALA A 41 1.50 6.31 3.18
CA ALA A 41 2.25 5.20 2.61
C ALA A 41 3.74 5.36 2.93
N ARG A 42 4.34 4.40 3.62
CA ARG A 42 5.77 4.37 3.99
C ARG A 42 6.64 3.82 2.86
N LEU A 43 6.43 4.38 1.67
CA LEU A 43 7.40 4.34 0.59
C LEU A 43 8.16 5.65 0.70
N ASP A 44 9.38 5.59 1.20
CA ASP A 44 10.15 6.74 1.63
C ASP A 44 11.10 7.22 0.50
N SER A 45 11.32 6.40 -0.54
CA SER A 45 12.18 6.72 -1.69
C SER A 45 11.65 6.23 -3.04
N ASP A 46 12.17 6.80 -4.13
CA ASP A 46 11.84 6.39 -5.51
C ASP A 46 12.26 4.93 -5.79
N VAL A 47 13.33 4.46 -5.14
CA VAL A 47 13.79 3.06 -5.24
C VAL A 47 12.76 2.11 -4.64
N GLU A 48 12.18 2.44 -3.49
CA GLU A 48 11.14 1.61 -2.86
C GLU A 48 9.86 1.59 -3.70
N ILE A 49 9.53 2.70 -4.36
CA ILE A 49 8.43 2.76 -5.33
C ILE A 49 8.70 1.83 -6.50
N ALA A 50 9.91 1.87 -7.06
CA ALA A 50 10.30 0.97 -8.15
C ALA A 50 10.18 -0.50 -7.72
N TYR A 51 10.59 -0.85 -6.50
CA TYR A 51 10.39 -2.21 -5.95
C TYR A 51 8.92 -2.56 -5.81
N TYR A 52 8.09 -1.66 -5.27
CA TYR A 52 6.65 -1.87 -5.13
C TYR A 52 5.97 -2.12 -6.48
N GLN A 53 6.28 -1.31 -7.50
CA GLN A 53 5.77 -1.46 -8.86
C GLN A 53 6.23 -2.74 -9.55
N ASN A 54 7.29 -3.35 -9.03
CA ASN A 54 7.90 -4.56 -9.55
C ASN A 54 7.53 -5.80 -8.71
N ASP A 55 6.48 -5.77 -7.89
CA ASP A 55 6.10 -6.89 -7.01
C ASP A 55 7.24 -7.32 -6.05
N GLY A 56 8.12 -6.38 -5.71
CA GLY A 56 9.21 -6.54 -4.75
C GLY A 56 10.61 -6.43 -5.35
N ILE A 57 11.59 -6.30 -4.44
CA ILE A 57 13.00 -6.09 -4.78
C ILE A 57 13.59 -7.25 -5.60
N LEU A 58 13.27 -8.50 -5.25
CA LEU A 58 13.81 -9.67 -5.94
C LEU A 58 13.40 -9.67 -7.41
N GLN A 59 12.12 -9.41 -7.67
CA GLN A 59 11.55 -9.40 -9.01
C GLN A 59 12.12 -8.24 -9.85
N TYR A 60 12.28 -7.05 -9.23
CA TYR A 60 12.97 -5.93 -9.85
C TYR A 60 14.38 -6.30 -10.31
N VAL A 61 15.19 -6.85 -9.41
CA VAL A 61 16.59 -7.21 -9.69
C VAL A 61 16.69 -8.30 -10.75
N LEU A 62 15.88 -9.36 -10.66
CA LEU A 62 15.88 -10.44 -11.64
C LEU A 62 15.56 -9.95 -13.06
N ARG A 63 14.60 -9.03 -13.21
CA ARG A 63 14.31 -8.40 -14.51
C ARG A 63 15.48 -7.60 -15.05
N GLN A 64 16.15 -6.80 -14.20
CA GLN A 64 17.35 -6.07 -14.62
C GLN A 64 18.49 -6.98 -15.10
N PHE A 65 18.62 -8.18 -14.53
CA PHE A 65 19.60 -9.17 -14.99
C PHE A 65 19.23 -9.86 -16.30
N MET A 66 17.93 -9.96 -16.63
CA MET A 66 17.46 -10.57 -17.88
C MET A 66 17.43 -9.58 -19.05
N ASP A 67 17.29 -8.29 -18.77
CA ASP A 67 17.33 -7.22 -19.75
C ASP A 67 18.77 -6.83 -20.18
N ASN A 68 19.78 -7.40 -19.50
CA ASN A 68 21.22 -7.28 -19.79
C ASN A 68 21.73 -8.52 -20.54
#